data_AF-A0A8J6JB02-F1
#
_entry.id   AF-A0A8J6JB02-F1
#
_cell.length_a   1.000
_cell.length_b   1.000
_cell.length_c   1.000
_cell.angle_alpha   90.00
_cell.angle_beta   90.00
_cell.angle_gamma   90.00
#
_symmetry.space_group_name_H-M   'P 1'
#
loop_
_entity.id
_entity.type
_entity.pdbx_description
1 polymer ?
#
loop_
_entity_poly.entity_id
_entity_poly.type
_entity_poly.pdbx_seq_one_letter_code
_entity_poly.pdbx_strand_id
1 'polypeptide(L)'
;MLIEAPCLLGEQFEHNKRWGDRGPLYLVGLDLFAWSCGLDGVTLLGNRSRYAAYHTDFFDRGDVLETPISFEVPDRCICNGAGVPLRELGLESDKIGWLRSLRMYEDGTWRYGVICGRDKESREVRTEALDRLFSPVLPAVRMTVTDFM
;
A
#
# COMPACT_ATOMS: atom_id res chain seq x y z
N MET A 1 -7.08 11.68 4.21
CA MET A 1 -7.53 10.28 4.27
C MET A 1 -6.69 9.62 5.34
N LEU A 2 -7.34 9.17 6.41
CA LEU A 2 -6.66 8.38 7.43
C LEU A 2 -6.41 6.98 6.85
N ILE A 3 -5.15 6.57 6.87
CA ILE A 3 -4.72 5.22 6.52
C ILE A 3 -4.33 4.53 7.81
N GLU A 4 -4.81 3.30 8.01
CA GLU A 4 -4.36 2.44 9.10
C GLU A 4 -3.80 1.15 8.52
N ALA A 5 -2.66 0.70 9.04
CA ALA A 5 -2.03 -0.57 8.71
C ALA A 5 -1.65 -1.31 10.01
N PRO A 6 -1.68 -2.65 10.05
CA PRO A 6 -1.45 -3.37 11.30
C PRO A 6 0.01 -3.49 11.71
N CYS A 7 0.92 -3.37 10.75
CA CYS A 7 2.36 -3.48 10.92
C CYS A 7 3.07 -2.78 9.75
N LEU A 8 4.41 -2.83 9.72
CA LEU A 8 5.15 -2.32 8.56
C LEU A 8 4.94 -3.23 7.35
N LEU A 9 5.09 -2.68 6.16
CA LEU A 9 5.09 -3.45 4.91
C LEU A 9 6.16 -4.55 5.00
N GLY A 10 5.77 -5.79 4.68
CA GLY A 10 6.62 -6.98 4.75
C GLY A 10 6.68 -7.64 6.13
N GLU A 11 6.08 -7.05 7.17
CA GLU A 11 5.98 -7.67 8.49
C GLU A 11 4.74 -8.54 8.61
N GLN A 12 4.81 -9.46 9.57
CA GLN A 12 3.75 -10.39 9.90
C GLN A 12 2.68 -9.71 10.76
N PHE A 13 1.41 -10.05 10.55
CA PHE A 13 0.27 -9.67 11.39
C PHE A 13 -0.70 -10.84 11.58
N GLU A 14 -1.49 -10.76 12.65
CA GLU A 14 -2.56 -11.67 13.04
C GLU A 14 -3.92 -11.12 12.61
N HIS A 15 -4.83 -12.01 12.24
CA HIS A 15 -6.16 -11.63 11.80
C HIS A 15 -7.23 -12.57 12.38
N ASN A 16 -8.45 -12.08 12.49
CA ASN A 16 -9.59 -12.84 13.02
C ASN A 16 -10.50 -13.44 11.92
N LYS A 17 -10.21 -13.12 10.64
CA LYS A 17 -10.97 -13.59 9.48
C LYS A 17 -11.01 -15.13 9.42
N ARG A 18 -12.22 -15.69 9.31
CA ARG A 18 -12.49 -17.13 9.56
C ARG A 18 -12.38 -18.06 8.34
N TRP A 19 -12.14 -17.54 7.14
CA TRP A 19 -12.05 -18.37 5.94
C TRP A 19 -10.68 -19.07 5.85
N GLY A 20 -10.70 -20.40 5.98
CA GLY A 20 -9.82 -21.30 5.24
C GLY A 20 -8.31 -21.09 5.30
N ASP A 21 -7.75 -20.55 6.38
CA ASP A 21 -6.47 -20.99 6.96
C ASP A 21 -6.11 -20.10 8.15
N ARG A 22 -5.80 -20.74 9.30
CA ARG A 22 -5.33 -20.06 10.51
C ARG A 22 -3.82 -20.05 10.48
N GLY A 23 -3.26 -19.00 9.92
CA GLY A 23 -1.83 -18.78 9.93
C GLY A 23 -1.56 -17.28 9.95
N PRO A 24 -0.34 -16.89 10.30
CA PRO A 24 0.05 -15.51 10.12
C PRO A 24 0.02 -15.09 8.64
N LEU A 25 -0.15 -13.79 8.40
CA LEU A 25 -0.02 -13.17 7.08
C LEU A 25 1.00 -12.06 7.15
N TYR A 26 1.58 -11.72 6.01
CA TYR A 26 2.46 -10.57 5.85
C TYR A 26 1.69 -9.44 5.20
N LEU A 27 1.86 -8.21 5.70
CA LEU A 27 1.31 -7.03 5.04
C LEU A 27 2.10 -6.80 3.75
N VAL A 28 1.51 -7.07 2.60
CA VAL A 28 2.17 -6.94 1.29
C VAL A 28 1.70 -5.72 0.50
N GLY A 29 0.73 -4.96 1.02
CA GLY A 29 0.34 -3.72 0.39
C GLY A 29 -0.89 -3.07 1.00
N LEU A 30 -1.21 -1.91 0.43
CA LEU A 30 -2.38 -1.11 0.73
C LEU A 30 -3.05 -0.80 -0.62
N ASP A 31 -4.31 -1.16 -0.77
CA ASP A 31 -5.14 -0.72 -1.90
C ASP A 31 -5.96 0.48 -1.44
N LEU A 32 -5.82 1.61 -2.12
CA LEU A 32 -6.47 2.88 -1.76
C LEU A 32 -7.77 3.07 -2.56
N PHE A 33 -8.31 1.98 -3.13
CA PHE A 33 -9.54 1.99 -3.91
C PHE A 33 -10.74 1.46 -3.10
N ALA A 34 -11.61 2.41 -2.73
CA ALA A 34 -12.75 2.27 -1.83
C ALA A 34 -13.96 1.53 -2.43
N TRP A 35 -14.04 0.20 -2.29
CA TRP A 35 -15.34 -0.50 -2.46
C TRP A 35 -15.71 -1.44 -1.32
N SER A 36 -14.82 -1.72 -0.34
CA SER A 36 -15.14 -2.71 0.71
C SER A 36 -14.65 -2.43 2.14
N CYS A 37 -13.82 -1.43 2.42
CA CYS A 37 -13.27 -1.27 3.77
C CYS A 37 -14.09 -0.34 4.68
N GLY A 38 -14.12 -0.67 5.97
CA GLY A 38 -14.66 0.17 7.05
C GLY A 38 -13.75 1.35 7.46
N LEU A 39 -12.58 1.50 6.82
CA LEU A 39 -11.84 2.76 6.74
C LEU A 39 -12.21 3.43 5.43
N ASP A 40 -12.36 4.76 5.42
CA ASP A 40 -12.67 5.55 4.23
C ASP A 40 -11.62 5.35 3.13
N GLY A 41 -11.75 4.26 2.37
CA GLY A 41 -11.07 3.95 1.12
C GLY A 41 -9.76 3.17 1.13
N VAL A 42 -9.32 2.56 2.24
CA VAL A 42 -8.12 1.70 2.25
C VAL A 42 -8.45 0.25 2.55
N THR A 43 -8.08 -0.67 1.67
CA THR A 43 -8.11 -2.12 1.92
C THR A 43 -6.69 -2.66 2.10
N LEU A 44 -6.46 -3.41 3.18
CA LEU A 44 -5.16 -4.01 3.49
C LEU A 44 -4.94 -5.28 2.65
N LEU A 45 -3.73 -5.47 2.15
CA LEU A 45 -3.36 -6.62 1.33
C LEU A 45 -2.44 -7.56 2.12
N GLY A 46 -2.90 -8.78 2.38
CA GLY A 46 -2.16 -9.82 3.09
C GLY A 46 -1.75 -10.98 2.18
N ASN A 47 -0.58 -11.56 2.42
CA ASN A 47 -0.15 -12.80 1.75
C ASN A 47 0.54 -13.74 2.76
N ARG A 48 0.47 -15.06 2.52
CA ARG A 48 1.15 -16.09 3.30
C ARG A 48 2.68 -16.03 3.18
N SER A 49 3.19 -15.36 2.16
CA SER A 49 4.59 -15.06 1.97
C SER A 49 4.77 -13.60 1.61
N ARG A 50 5.77 -12.96 2.23
CA ARG A 50 6.21 -11.62 1.84
C ARG A 50 6.83 -11.55 0.43
N TYR A 51 7.10 -12.69 -0.22
CA TYR A 51 7.82 -12.77 -1.50
C TYR A 51 7.15 -13.64 -2.57
N ALA A 52 5.92 -14.11 -2.39
CA ALA A 52 5.24 -14.93 -3.40
C ALA A 52 4.02 -14.20 -3.99
N ALA A 53 3.93 -14.14 -5.32
CA ALA A 53 2.84 -13.47 -6.02
C ALA A 53 1.48 -14.20 -6.00
N TYR A 54 1.37 -15.39 -5.42
CA TYR A 54 0.16 -16.20 -5.52
C TYR A 54 -0.78 -15.94 -4.33
N HIS A 55 -1.99 -15.46 -4.65
CA HIS A 55 -3.12 -15.19 -3.74
C HIS A 55 -2.88 -14.10 -2.69
N THR A 56 -3.39 -12.89 -2.97
CA THR A 56 -3.48 -11.79 -1.99
C THR A 56 -4.87 -11.77 -1.37
N ASP A 57 -4.91 -11.84 -0.05
CA ASP A 57 -6.12 -11.68 0.75
C ASP A 57 -6.34 -10.21 1.10
N PHE A 58 -7.60 -9.80 1.20
CA PHE A 58 -7.99 -8.43 1.51
C PHE A 58 -8.55 -8.35 2.93
N PHE A 59 -8.12 -7.36 3.71
CA PHE A 59 -8.53 -7.16 5.09
C PHE A 59 -9.03 -5.74 5.33
N ASP A 60 -10.07 -5.66 6.15
CA ASP A 60 -10.52 -4.39 6.71
C ASP A 60 -9.95 -4.22 8.11
N ARG A 61 -9.96 -3.01 8.64
CA ARG A 61 -9.45 -2.71 10.00
C ARG A 61 -10.00 -3.64 11.08
N GLY A 62 -11.28 -4.00 11.00
CA GLY A 62 -11.94 -4.89 11.96
C GLY A 62 -11.52 -6.35 11.87
N ASP A 63 -10.87 -6.75 10.76
CA ASP A 63 -10.35 -8.11 10.58
C ASP A 63 -9.02 -8.32 11.31
N VAL A 64 -8.38 -7.24 11.78
CA VAL A 64 -6.99 -7.23 12.25
C VAL A 64 -6.91 -6.98 13.76
N LEU A 65 -6.02 -7.70 14.44
CA LEU A 65 -5.96 -7.75 15.91
C LEU A 65 -4.99 -6.73 16.52
N GLU A 66 -4.06 -6.21 15.73
CA GLU A 66 -3.00 -5.30 16.15
C GLU A 66 -3.50 -3.89 16.46
N THR A 67 -2.69 -3.16 17.23
CA THR A 67 -2.79 -1.70 17.29
C THR A 67 -2.20 -1.12 16.00
N PRO A 68 -2.98 -0.36 15.22
CA PRO A 68 -2.56 0.05 13.90
C PRO A 68 -1.50 1.16 13.95
N ILE A 69 -0.67 1.17 12.93
CA ILE A 69 0.06 2.34 12.45
C ILE A 69 -0.94 3.20 11.69
N SER A 70 -1.20 4.41 12.19
CA SER A 70 -2.11 5.36 11.55
C SER A 70 -1.35 6.57 11.00
N PHE A 71 -1.66 6.97 9.76
CA PHE A 71 -1.04 8.13 9.11
C PHE A 71 -2.00 8.76 8.09
N GLU A 72 -1.77 10.02 7.74
CA GLU A 72 -2.64 10.74 6.80
C GLU A 72 -2.03 10.85 5.41
N VAL A 73 -2.86 10.58 4.41
CA VAL A 73 -2.57 10.91 3.00
C VAL A 73 -3.57 11.96 2.52
N PRO A 74 -3.15 13.03 1.83
CA PRO A 74 -4.10 14.04 1.33
C PRO A 74 -5.17 13.43 0.42
N ASP A 75 -6.45 13.69 0.69
CA ASP A 75 -7.58 13.12 -0.07
C ASP A 75 -7.48 13.40 -1.58
N ARG A 76 -6.97 14.60 -1.92
CA ARG A 76 -6.74 14.99 -3.32
C ARG A 76 -5.80 14.05 -4.07
N CYS A 77 -4.90 13.36 -3.38
CA CYS A 77 -3.95 12.44 -3.99
C CYS A 77 -4.57 11.07 -4.30
N ILE A 78 -5.65 10.66 -3.64
CA ILE A 78 -6.16 9.28 -3.71
C ILE A 78 -7.12 9.10 -4.89
N CYS A 79 -7.16 7.90 -5.47
CA CYS A 79 -8.12 7.53 -6.51
C CYS A 79 -9.56 7.86 -6.07
N ASN A 80 -10.30 8.64 -6.87
CA ASN A 80 -11.60 9.28 -6.60
C ASN A 80 -11.55 10.68 -5.97
N GLY A 81 -10.38 11.18 -5.59
CA GLY A 81 -10.16 12.59 -5.23
C GLY A 81 -10.02 13.52 -6.44
N ALA A 82 -9.73 14.80 -6.18
CA ALA A 82 -9.53 15.82 -7.24
C ALA A 82 -8.32 15.53 -8.15
N GLY A 83 -7.36 14.74 -7.66
CA GLY A 83 -6.08 14.49 -8.31
C GLY A 83 -5.08 15.60 -8.04
N VAL A 84 -3.80 15.28 -8.22
CA VAL A 84 -2.69 16.23 -8.10
C VAL A 84 -1.82 16.18 -9.35
N PRO A 85 -1.11 17.28 -9.70
CA PRO A 85 -0.02 17.20 -10.67
C PRO A 85 0.94 16.07 -10.31
N LEU A 86 1.32 15.24 -11.29
CA LEU A 86 2.20 14.08 -11.05
C LEU A 86 3.56 14.47 -10.44
N ARG A 87 4.03 15.70 -10.65
CA ARG A 87 5.18 16.28 -9.93
C ARG A 87 5.05 16.34 -8.42
N GLU A 88 3.85 16.50 -7.87
CA GLU A 88 3.62 16.41 -6.41
C GLU A 88 3.81 14.97 -5.91
N LEU A 89 3.65 13.97 -6.79
CA LEU A 89 3.95 12.56 -6.52
C LEU A 89 5.41 12.21 -6.86
N GLY A 90 6.24 13.19 -7.23
CA GLY A 90 7.65 13.02 -7.56
C GLY A 90 7.93 12.52 -8.98
N LEU A 91 7.00 12.72 -9.92
CA LEU A 91 7.17 12.36 -11.34
C LEU A 91 7.35 13.59 -12.21
N GLU A 92 8.13 13.49 -13.28
CA GLU A 92 8.39 14.62 -14.20
C GLU A 92 7.23 14.85 -15.19
N SER A 93 6.04 15.22 -14.67
CA SER A 93 4.87 15.52 -15.49
C SER A 93 3.87 16.43 -14.76
N ASP A 94 3.25 17.33 -15.51
CA ASP A 94 2.17 18.22 -15.03
C ASP A 94 0.77 17.62 -15.25
N LYS A 95 0.67 16.41 -15.80
CA LYS A 95 -0.62 15.71 -15.87
C LYS A 95 -1.18 15.54 -14.46
N ILE A 96 -2.50 15.56 -14.34
CA ILE A 96 -3.17 15.21 -13.08
C ILE A 96 -3.16 13.68 -12.93
N GLY A 97 -2.89 13.20 -11.73
CA GLY A 97 -2.93 11.79 -11.39
C GLY A 97 -3.34 11.53 -9.95
N TRP A 98 -3.44 10.23 -9.63
CA TRP A 98 -3.92 9.72 -8.36
C TRP A 98 -3.12 8.51 -7.90
N LEU A 99 -2.84 8.45 -6.62
CA LEU A 99 -2.33 7.29 -5.95
C LEU A 99 -3.43 6.24 -5.79
N ARG A 100 -3.11 5.00 -6.17
CA ARG A 100 -4.02 3.86 -6.15
C ARG A 100 -3.61 2.81 -5.13
N SER A 101 -2.32 2.53 -5.00
CA SER A 101 -1.87 1.47 -4.10
C SER A 101 -0.40 1.60 -3.71
N LEU A 102 -0.03 0.94 -2.63
CA LEU A 102 1.34 0.57 -2.27
C LEU A 102 1.44 -0.96 -2.30
N ARG A 103 2.47 -1.53 -2.95
CA ARG A 103 2.66 -2.99 -3.01
C ARG A 103 4.12 -3.37 -2.82
N MET A 104 4.35 -4.43 -2.06
CA MET A 104 5.64 -5.13 -1.98
C MET A 104 5.74 -6.15 -3.12
N TYR A 105 6.96 -6.35 -3.63
CA TYR A 105 7.27 -7.25 -4.73
C TYR A 105 8.26 -8.32 -4.28
N GLU A 106 8.37 -9.39 -5.08
CA GLU A 106 9.22 -10.55 -4.80
C GLU A 106 10.71 -10.17 -4.65
N ASP A 107 11.14 -9.08 -5.28
CA ASP A 107 12.49 -8.51 -5.18
C ASP A 107 12.77 -7.81 -3.83
N GLY A 108 11.82 -7.83 -2.89
CA GLY A 108 11.90 -7.16 -1.60
C GLY A 108 11.71 -5.64 -1.67
N THR A 109 11.44 -5.09 -2.86
CA THR A 109 11.14 -3.68 -3.05
C THR A 109 9.64 -3.41 -2.97
N TRP A 110 9.28 -2.13 -2.92
CA TRP A 110 7.91 -1.68 -3.00
C TRP A 110 7.73 -0.66 -4.12
N ARG A 111 6.53 -0.65 -4.70
CA ARG A 111 6.13 0.31 -5.73
C ARG A 111 4.74 0.86 -5.41
N TYR A 112 4.51 2.07 -5.88
CA TYR A 112 3.23 2.74 -5.81
C TYR A 112 2.51 2.64 -7.14
N GLY A 113 1.26 2.22 -7.11
CA GLY A 113 0.37 2.32 -8.26
C GLY A 113 -0.14 3.75 -8.39
N VAL A 114 0.13 4.41 -9.51
CA VAL A 114 -0.33 5.76 -9.82
C VAL A 114 -1.12 5.74 -11.12
N ILE A 115 -2.34 6.29 -11.07
CA ILE A 115 -3.18 6.52 -12.23
C ILE A 115 -2.81 7.88 -12.82
N CYS A 116 -2.42 7.90 -14.09
CA CYS A 116 -1.93 9.08 -14.79
C CYS A 116 -2.96 9.56 -15.81
N GLY A 117 -3.41 10.80 -15.66
CA GLY A 117 -4.33 11.45 -16.60
C GLY A 117 -5.74 10.85 -16.62
N ARG A 118 -6.60 11.46 -17.43
CA ARG A 118 -8.01 11.03 -17.58
C ARG A 118 -8.17 9.71 -18.33
N ASP A 119 -7.14 9.32 -19.08
CA ASP A 119 -7.07 8.03 -19.79
C ASP A 119 -6.86 6.85 -18.84
N LYS A 120 -6.70 7.13 -17.53
CA LYS A 120 -6.53 6.16 -16.46
C LYS A 120 -5.38 5.18 -16.68
N GLU A 121 -4.29 5.64 -17.30
CA GLU A 121 -3.08 4.83 -17.47
C GLU A 121 -2.51 4.52 -16.08
N SER A 122 -2.47 3.25 -15.70
CA SER A 122 -1.86 2.82 -14.45
C SER A 122 -0.36 2.62 -14.63
N ARG A 123 0.44 3.20 -13.74
CA ARG A 123 1.89 3.04 -13.69
C ARG A 123 2.34 2.62 -12.31
N GLU A 124 3.37 1.80 -12.27
CA GLU A 124 4.07 1.47 -11.04
C GLU A 124 5.32 2.31 -10.93
N VAL A 125 5.45 3.06 -9.84
CA VAL A 125 6.53 4.03 -9.65
C VAL A 125 7.10 3.91 -8.25
N ARG A 126 8.32 4.40 -8.06
CA ARG A 126 8.90 4.64 -6.74
C ARG A 126 9.56 6.00 -6.75
N THR A 127 9.15 6.87 -5.83
CA THR A 127 9.66 8.25 -5.75
C THR A 127 9.93 8.61 -4.29
N GLU A 128 10.86 9.53 -4.04
CA GLU A 128 11.14 9.98 -2.67
C GLU A 128 9.94 10.69 -2.03
N ALA A 129 9.13 11.40 -2.83
CA ALA A 129 7.93 12.08 -2.33
C ALA A 129 6.93 11.08 -1.75
N LEU A 130 6.70 9.98 -2.46
CA LEU A 130 5.83 8.90 -1.99
C LEU A 130 6.47 8.13 -0.82
N ASP A 131 7.78 7.88 -0.86
CA ASP A 131 8.48 7.22 0.27
C ASP A 131 8.40 8.05 1.56
N ARG A 132 8.45 9.37 1.48
CA ARG A 132 8.24 10.25 2.66
C ARG A 132 6.78 10.23 3.13
N LEU A 133 5.83 10.21 2.19
CA LEU A 133 4.41 10.18 2.52
C LEU A 133 3.98 8.87 3.20
N PHE A 134 4.59 7.76 2.81
CA PHE A 134 4.30 6.42 3.36
C PHE A 134 5.33 5.96 4.40
N SER A 135 6.29 6.81 4.79
CA SER A 135 7.34 6.42 5.73
C SER A 135 6.86 5.75 7.02
N PRO A 136 5.66 6.05 7.59
CA PRO A 136 5.18 5.35 8.77
C PRO A 136 4.94 3.84 8.58
N VAL A 137 4.63 3.40 7.36
CA VAL A 137 4.29 2.00 7.04
C VAL A 137 5.37 1.29 6.20
N LEU A 138 6.42 2.01 5.78
CA LEU A 138 7.50 1.40 5.00
C LEU A 138 8.44 0.58 5.90
N PRO A 139 9.11 -0.45 5.36
CA PRO A 139 10.06 -1.25 6.12
C PRO A 139 11.18 -0.37 6.70
N ALA A 140 11.56 -0.61 7.95
CA ALA A 140 12.62 0.15 8.64
C ALA A 140 14.01 0.02 7.96
N VAL A 141 14.21 -1.05 7.18
CA VAL A 141 15.42 -1.30 6.42
C VAL A 141 15.11 -1.10 4.95
N ARG A 142 15.81 -0.18 4.27
CA ARG A 142 15.93 -0.21 2.80
C ARG A 142 16.56 -1.57 2.46
N MET A 143 15.74 -2.60 2.21
CA MET A 143 16.22 -3.88 1.71
C MET A 143 16.80 -3.61 0.32
N THR A 144 18.07 -3.26 0.30
CA THR A 144 18.90 -3.42 -0.88
C THR A 144 19.23 -4.91 -0.91
N VAL A 145 19.13 -5.50 -2.10
CA VAL A 145 19.31 -6.93 -2.41
C VAL A 145 20.68 -7.49 -1.97
N THR A 146 21.52 -6.70 -1.31
CA THR A 146 22.86 -7.05 -0.84
C THR A 146 22.93 -7.81 0.50
N ASP A 147 21.83 -7.98 1.25
CA ASP A 147 21.85 -8.78 2.50
C ASP A 147 21.71 -10.30 2.29
N PHE A 148 21.88 -10.79 1.04
CA PHE A 148 21.91 -12.22 0.69
C PHE A 148 23.14 -12.64 -0.13
N MET A 149 24.26 -11.91 -0.05
CA MET A 149 25.55 -12.37 -0.59
C MET A 149 26.57 -12.65 0.52
#